data_AF-A0A3B8KXZ1-F1
#
_entry.id   AF-A0A3B8KXZ1-F1
#
_cell.length_a   1.000
_cell.length_b   1.000
_cell.length_c   1.000
_cell.angle_alpha   90.00
_cell.angle_beta   90.00
_cell.angle_gamma   90.00
#
_symmetry.space_group_name_H-M   'P 1'
#
loop_
_entity.id
_entity.type
_entity.pdbx_description
1 polymer ?
#
loop_
_entity_poly.entity_id
_entity_poly.type
_entity_poly.pdbx_seq_one_letter_code
_entity_poly.pdbx_strand_id
1 'polypeptide(L)'
;EADFVQQIQATILPLVVLEADDTINFGATLKNTLTVLTVFCCLIYFFFSIEHQGVVGGIARLGIGFLMITFGAGFGYTVMGRIALIAERMSVLFDDWLWLIDPTGKRIGLF
;
A
#
# COMPACT_ATOMS: atom_id res chain seq x y z
N GLU A 1 10.46 6.31 -0.64
CA GLU A 1 9.93 6.99 0.55
C GLU A 1 8.41 6.92 0.46
N ALA A 2 7.70 6.45 1.48
CA ALA A 2 6.25 6.45 1.42
C ALA A 2 5.81 7.91 1.46
N ASP A 3 5.30 8.41 0.33
CA ASP A 3 4.90 9.80 0.19
C ASP A 3 3.71 10.08 1.11
N PHE A 4 4.01 10.58 2.32
CA PHE A 4 3.04 10.88 3.36
C PHE A 4 1.98 11.87 2.87
N VAL A 5 2.36 12.76 1.96
CA VAL A 5 1.44 13.71 1.32
C VAL A 5 0.46 12.96 0.41
N GLN A 6 0.94 11.99 -0.38
CA GLN A 6 0.05 11.13 -1.16
C GLN A 6 -0.86 10.26 -0.29
N GLN A 7 -0.42 9.79 0.88
CA GLN A 7 -1.29 9.04 1.80
C GLN A 7 -2.41 9.90 2.38
N ILE A 8 -2.12 11.13 2.81
CA ILE A 8 -3.16 12.06 3.28
C ILE A 8 -4.12 12.39 2.14
N GLN A 9 -3.59 12.69 0.96
CA GLN A 9 -4.39 13.00 -0.23
C GLN A 9 -5.34 11.84 -0.60
N ALA A 10 -4.84 10.60 -0.54
CA ALA A 10 -5.63 9.40 -0.81
C ALA A 10 -6.76 9.18 0.21
N THR A 11 -6.70 9.81 1.38
CA THR A 11 -7.74 9.71 2.43
C THR A 11 -8.78 10.84 2.34
N ILE A 12 -8.53 11.88 1.54
CA ILE A 12 -9.43 13.04 1.32
C ILE A 12 -10.24 12.88 0.02
N LEU A 13 -10.10 11.74 -0.68
CA LEU A 13 -10.81 11.47 -1.93
C LEU A 13 -12.34 11.38 -1.72
N PRO A 14 -13.15 11.74 -2.74
CA PRO A 14 -14.61 11.70 -2.65
C PRO A 14 -15.12 10.27 -2.47
N LEU A 15 -15.97 10.05 -1.45
CA LEU A 15 -16.50 8.73 -1.09
C LEU A 15 -17.25 8.06 -2.25
N VAL A 16 -17.98 8.85 -3.04
CA VAL A 16 -18.67 8.41 -4.26
C VAL A 16 -17.97 9.04 -5.45
N VAL A 17 -17.34 8.21 -6.28
CA VAL A 17 -16.68 8.63 -7.52
C VAL A 17 -17.69 8.54 -8.65
N LEU A 18 -18.15 9.70 -9.09
CA LEU A 18 -18.99 9.86 -10.27
C LEU A 18 -18.06 10.01 -11.48
N GLU A 19 -18.20 9.14 -12.47
CA GLU A 19 -17.47 9.23 -13.74
C GLU A 19 -18.08 10.38 -14.59
N ALA A 20 -17.36 10.85 -15.62
CA ALA A 20 -17.82 11.93 -16.50
C ALA A 20 -19.13 11.64 -17.26
N ASP A 21 -19.60 10.39 -17.24
CA ASP A 21 -20.83 9.89 -17.87
C ASP A 21 -21.99 9.71 -16.87
N ASP A 22 -21.92 10.35 -15.69
CA ASP A 22 -22.91 10.27 -14.59
C ASP A 22 -23.15 8.83 -14.07
N THR A 23 -22.25 7.91 -14.43
CA THR A 23 -22.22 6.53 -13.96
C THR A 23 -21.38 6.43 -12.69
N ILE A 24 -21.89 5.69 -11.71
CA ILE A 24 -21.20 5.43 -10.47
C ILE A 24 -20.08 4.43 -10.73
N ASN A 25 -18.83 4.84 -10.54
CA ASN A 25 -17.73 3.89 -10.56
C ASN A 25 -17.73 3.11 -9.24
N PHE A 26 -18.46 1.99 -9.24
CA PHE A 26 -18.62 1.13 -8.06
C PHE A 26 -17.28 0.64 -7.51
N GLY A 27 -16.31 0.33 -8.38
CA GLY A 27 -14.98 -0.13 -7.96
C GLY A 27 -14.21 0.94 -7.20
N ALA A 28 -14.16 2.16 -7.73
CA ALA A 28 -13.48 3.29 -7.09
C ALA A 28 -14.18 3.73 -5.80
N THR A 29 -15.52 3.79 -5.81
CA THR A 29 -16.37 4.12 -4.66
C THR A 29 -16.22 3.12 -3.51
N LEU A 30 -16.20 1.82 -3.82
CA LEU A 30 -16.00 0.76 -2.83
C LEU A 30 -14.61 0.85 -2.19
N LYS A 31 -13.55 1.05 -3.01
CA LYS A 31 -12.18 1.19 -2.51
C LYS A 31 -12.07 2.36 -1.53
N ASN A 32 -12.62 3.51 -1.91
CA ASN A 32 -12.49 4.72 -1.10
C ASN A 32 -13.30 4.64 0.20
N THR A 33 -14.51 4.05 0.14
CA THR A 33 -15.33 3.76 1.32
C THR A 33 -14.63 2.77 2.26
N LEU A 34 -14.01 1.72 1.70
CA LEU A 34 -13.26 0.73 2.47
C LEU A 34 -12.05 1.36 3.16
N THR A 35 -11.29 2.23 2.48
CA THR A 35 -10.17 2.97 3.07
C THR A 35 -10.61 3.76 4.31
N VAL A 36 -11.70 4.53 4.21
CA VAL A 36 -12.23 5.29 5.35
C VAL A 36 -12.68 4.35 6.48
N LEU A 37 -13.38 3.27 6.16
CA LEU A 37 -13.87 2.29 7.14
C LEU A 37 -12.71 1.60 7.87
N THR A 38 -11.63 1.24 7.17
CA THR A 38 -10.42 0.66 7.75
C THR A 38 -9.72 1.62 8.71
N VAL A 39 -9.59 2.90 8.34
CA VAL A 39 -9.01 3.94 9.22
C VAL A 39 -9.87 4.11 10.48
N PHE A 40 -11.20 4.14 10.33
CA PHE A 40 -12.13 4.27 11.44
C PHE A 40 -12.05 3.06 12.40
N CYS A 41 -11.99 1.85 11.86
CA CYS A 41 -11.83 0.62 12.64
C CYS A 41 -10.49 0.58 13.41
N CYS A 42 -9.41 1.04 12.78
CA CYS A 42 -8.09 1.16 13.40
C CYS A 42 -8.09 2.16 14.56
N LEU A 43 -8.72 3.32 14.38
CA LEU A 43 -8.91 4.33 15.43
C LEU A 43 -9.71 3.78 16.61
N ILE A 44 -10.82 3.09 16.35
CA ILE A 44 -11.63 2.45 17.40
C ILE A 44 -10.77 1.45 18.19
N TYR A 45 -9.99 0.60 17.52
CA TYR A 45 -9.11 -0.35 18.20
C TYR A 45 -8.06 0.33 19.10
N PHE A 46 -7.36 1.35 18.60
CA PHE A 46 -6.29 2.02 19.35
C PHE A 46 -6.80 2.90 20.49
N PHE A 47 -7.83 3.71 20.26
CA PHE A 47 -8.37 4.62 21.26
C PHE A 47 -9.25 3.92 22.29
N PHE A 48 -9.95 2.84 21.91
CA PHE A 48 -10.71 2.00 22.84
C PHE A 48 -9.97 0.70 23.21
N SER A 49 -8.63 0.73 23.32
CA SER A 49 -7.83 -0.37 23.88
C SER A 49 -8.08 -0.63 25.39
N ILE A 50 -9.27 -0.29 25.87
CA ILE A 50 -9.81 -0.59 27.20
C ILE A 50 -10.63 -1.87 27.05
N GLU A 51 -10.48 -2.78 28.00
CA GLU A 51 -11.10 -4.11 28.04
C GLU A 51 -12.64 -4.02 27.86
N HIS A 52 -13.17 -4.54 26.75
CA HIS A 52 -14.62 -4.51 26.46
C HIS A 52 -15.21 -5.93 26.42
N GLN A 53 -16.04 -6.24 27.42
CA GLN A 53 -16.98 -7.36 27.42
C GLN A 53 -18.18 -7.01 26.52
N GLY A 54 -18.44 -7.76 25.43
CA GLY A 54 -19.65 -7.65 24.60
C GLY A 54 -19.45 -7.42 23.09
N VAL A 55 -20.47 -6.89 22.38
CA VAL A 55 -20.52 -6.67 20.90
C VAL A 55 -19.32 -5.88 20.36
N VAL A 56 -18.81 -4.94 21.18
CA VAL A 56 -17.60 -4.16 20.90
C VAL A 56 -16.35 -5.05 20.79
N GLY A 57 -16.30 -6.17 21.52
CA GLY A 57 -15.23 -7.16 21.43
C GLY A 57 -15.19 -7.92 20.09
N GLY A 58 -16.34 -8.06 19.41
CA GLY A 58 -16.41 -8.65 18.07
C GLY A 58 -15.81 -7.74 17.00
N ILE A 59 -16.14 -6.44 17.06
CA ILE A 59 -15.56 -5.41 16.18
C ILE A 59 -14.06 -5.23 16.48
N ALA A 60 -13.65 -5.33 17.75
CA ALA A 60 -12.25 -5.27 18.15
C ALA A 60 -11.41 -6.42 17.55
N ARG A 61 -11.96 -7.64 17.43
CA ARG A 61 -11.29 -8.77 16.76
C ARG A 61 -11.07 -8.53 15.26
N LEU A 62 -12.03 -7.89 14.59
CA LEU A 62 -11.84 -7.47 13.18
C LEU A 62 -10.76 -6.38 13.08
N GLY A 63 -10.72 -5.44 14.02
CA GLY A 63 -9.67 -4.42 14.10
C GLY A 63 -8.26 -5.02 14.23
N ILE A 64 -8.08 -6.08 15.02
CA ILE A 64 -6.80 -6.81 15.12
C ILE A 64 -6.36 -7.38 13.77
N GLY A 65 -7.30 -7.96 13.01
CA GLY A 65 -7.03 -8.49 11.68
C GLY A 65 -6.58 -7.40 10.70
N PHE A 66 -7.29 -6.26 10.67
CA PHE A 66 -6.89 -5.10 9.86
C PHE A 66 -5.52 -4.55 10.28
N LEU A 67 -5.22 -4.53 11.57
CA LEU A 67 -3.92 -4.08 12.07
C LEU A 67 -2.78 -5.01 11.67
N MET A 68 -2.97 -6.33 11.78
CA MET A 68 -1.96 -7.29 11.34
C MET A 68 -1.68 -7.17 9.84
N ILE A 69 -2.71 -6.98 9.02
CA ILE A 69 -2.55 -6.82 7.56
C ILE A 69 -1.81 -5.50 7.24
N THR A 70 -2.23 -4.38 7.85
CA THR A 70 -1.62 -3.07 7.57
C THR A 70 -0.18 -2.97 8.07
N PHE A 71 0.11 -3.49 9.27
CA PHE A 71 1.49 -3.58 9.74
C PHE A 71 2.34 -4.56 8.94
N GLY A 72 1.80 -5.71 8.56
CA GLY A 72 2.50 -6.67 7.69
C GLY A 72 2.88 -6.07 6.33
N ALA A 73 1.96 -5.31 5.71
CA ALA A 73 2.22 -4.57 4.48
C ALA A 73 3.31 -3.50 4.67
N GLY A 74 3.28 -2.77 5.80
CA GLY A 74 4.31 -1.80 6.17
C GLY A 74 5.70 -2.42 6.30
N PHE A 75 5.81 -3.55 7.01
CA PHE A 75 7.06 -4.31 7.10
C PHE A 75 7.55 -4.76 5.70
N GLY A 76 6.66 -5.30 4.86
CA GLY A 76 6.98 -5.70 3.49
C GLY A 76 7.54 -4.55 2.64
N TYR A 77 6.98 -3.34 2.79
CA TYR A 77 7.45 -2.15 2.08
C TYR A 77 8.89 -1.76 2.45
N THR A 78 9.27 -1.91 3.71
CA THR A 78 10.66 -1.64 4.15
C THR A 78 11.64 -2.68 3.62
N VAL A 79 11.21 -3.95 3.53
CA VAL A 79 12.00 -5.05 2.96
C VAL A 79 12.17 -4.86 1.46
N MET A 80 11.12 -4.43 0.75
CA MET A 80 11.18 -4.13 -0.68
C MET A 80 12.27 -3.10 -1.00
N GLY A 81 12.40 -2.03 -0.20
CA GLY A 81 13.46 -1.04 -0.39
C GLY A 81 14.87 -1.64 -0.30
N ARG A 82 15.10 -2.57 0.63
CA ARG A 82 16.40 -3.23 0.79
C ARG A 82 16.69 -4.22 -0.34
N ILE A 83 15.69 -5.00 -0.75
CA ILE A 83 15.82 -5.96 -1.85
C ILE A 83 16.02 -5.22 -3.17
N ALA A 84 15.33 -4.10 -3.39
CA ALA A 84 15.46 -3.28 -4.59
C ALA A 84 16.90 -2.76 -4.76
N LEU A 85 17.51 -2.26 -3.68
CA LEU A 85 18.92 -1.82 -3.72
C LEU A 85 19.87 -2.97 -4.08
N ILE A 86 19.65 -4.17 -3.54
CA ILE A 86 20.47 -5.33 -3.88
C ILE A 86 20.27 -5.72 -5.36
N ALA A 87 19.03 -5.73 -5.84
CA ALA A 87 18.72 -6.03 -7.23
C ALA A 87 19.38 -5.02 -8.18
N GLU A 88 19.36 -3.73 -7.84
CA GLU A 88 20.03 -2.66 -8.60
C GLU A 88 21.55 -2.89 -8.65
N ARG A 89 22.18 -3.24 -7.52
CA ARG A 89 23.61 -3.57 -7.47
C ARG A 89 23.95 -4.82 -8.28
N MET A 90 23.11 -5.85 -8.26
CA MET A 90 23.29 -7.07 -9.06
C MET A 90 23.14 -6.77 -10.56
N SER A 91 22.22 -5.88 -10.94
CA SER A 91 22.07 -5.42 -12.33
C SER A 91 23.34 -4.75 -12.83
N VAL A 92 23.95 -3.86 -12.05
CA VAL A 92 25.23 -3.21 -12.40
C VAL A 92 26.36 -4.24 -12.53
N LEU A 93 26.44 -5.21 -11.62
CA LEU A 93 27.47 -6.24 -11.67
C LEU A 93 27.34 -7.11 -12.94
N PHE A 94 26.13 -7.48 -13.34
CA PHE A 94 25.91 -8.37 -14.48
C PHE A 94 25.89 -7.67 -15.84
N ASP A 95 25.46 -6.41 -15.91
CA ASP A 95 25.39 -5.64 -17.16
C ASP A 95 26.70 -4.88 -17.43
N ASP A 96 27.13 -4.02 -16.49
CA ASP A 96 28.27 -3.13 -16.69
C ASP A 96 29.61 -3.85 -16.48
N TRP A 97 29.74 -4.70 -15.46
CA TRP A 97 31.02 -5.31 -15.09
C TRP A 97 31.28 -6.65 -15.77
N LEU A 98 30.31 -7.58 -15.70
CA LEU A 98 30.46 -8.95 -16.21
C LEU A 98 29.95 -9.12 -17.65
N TRP A 99 29.14 -8.16 -18.15
CA TRP A 99 28.60 -8.15 -19.51
C TRP A 99 27.86 -9.46 -19.88
N LEU A 100 27.20 -10.08 -18.90
CA LEU A 100 26.48 -11.34 -19.08
C LEU A 100 25.07 -11.11 -19.65
N ILE A 101 24.49 -9.95 -19.39
CA ILE A 101 23.13 -9.59 -19.80
C ILE A 101 23.11 -8.12 -20.24
N ASP A 102 22.47 -7.81 -21.37
CA ASP A 102 22.24 -6.43 -21.84
C ASP A 102 20.73 -6.20 -21.97
N PRO A 103 20.04 -5.92 -20.84
CA PRO A 103 18.60 -5.71 -20.84
C PRO A 103 18.19 -4.38 -21.52
N THR A 104 19.12 -3.44 -21.70
CA THR A 104 18.85 -2.09 -22.23
C THR A 104 19.19 -1.98 -23.73
N GLY A 105 19.82 -3.01 -24.32
CA GLY A 105 20.23 -3.00 -25.73
C GLY A 105 21.27 -1.91 -26.04
N LYS A 106 21.98 -1.42 -25.02
CA LYS A 106 22.90 -0.28 -25.14
C LYS A 106 24.10 -0.62 -26.03
N ARG A 107 24.39 -1.92 -26.19
CA ARG A 107 25.55 -2.40 -26.93
C ARG A 107 25.24 -2.72 -28.39
N ILE A 108 23.96 -2.90 -28.72
CA ILE A 108 23.46 -3.02 -30.11
C ILE A 108 23.06 -1.66 -30.71
N GLY A 109 23.19 -0.57 -29.96
CA GLY A 109 22.92 0.79 -30.43
C GLY A 109 21.45 1.09 -30.70
N LEU A 110 20.53 0.37 -30.04
CA LEU A 110 19.08 0.58 -30.21
C LEU A 110 18.52 1.71 -29.32
N PHE A 111 19.38 2.40 -28.57
CA PHE A 111 19.17 3.73 -27.97
C PHE A 111 20.52 4.44 -27.81
#